data_AF-A0A830CWQ3-F1
#
_entry.id   AF-A0A830CWQ3-F1
#
_cell.length_a   1.000
_cell.length_b   1.000
_cell.length_c   1.000
_cell.angle_alpha   90.00
_cell.angle_beta   90.00
_cell.angle_gamma   90.00
#
_symmetry.space_group_name_H-M   'P 1'
#
loop_
_entity.id
_entity.type
_entity.pdbx_description
1 polymer ?
#
loop_
_entity_poly.entity_id
_entity_poly.type
_entity_poly.pdbx_seq_one_letter_code
_entity_poly.pdbx_strand_id
1 'polypeptide(L)'
;MLLDANTGRVITSGPESSVKLHVVVLEGDFSNEDDEDWSQETFESHIVKEREGKRPLLNGELQVALKEGVGTLGELTFTDNSSWIRSRKFKLGLKVASGSCEGFRIREAKTDAFTVKDHRGELYKKHYPPALTDEVWRLEKIGKDGSFHKRLNKSGIHTIEDFLRYVVRDPTKTLKILGSGISNKMWDVLVEHSKTCVLSGKLYVYYPDEPRNVGIIFNNIYVFSVLIAGGQYHSVDSLSETQKVFVDTLVKKAYDN
;
A
#
# COMPACT_ATOMS: atom_id res chain seq x y z
N MET A 1 -12.45 26.61 -10.53
CA MET A 1 -13.39 27.28 -11.45
C MET A 1 -14.23 28.24 -10.63
N LEU A 2 -14.40 29.48 -11.07
CA LEU A 2 -15.20 30.52 -10.44
C LEU A 2 -16.60 30.51 -11.05
N LEU A 3 -17.61 30.38 -10.21
CA LEU A 3 -19.02 30.29 -10.60
C LEU A 3 -19.80 31.47 -10.04
N ASP A 4 -20.71 32.00 -10.84
CA ASP A 4 -21.73 32.93 -10.38
C ASP A 4 -22.76 32.18 -9.53
N ALA A 5 -23.00 32.65 -8.31
CA ALA A 5 -23.84 31.96 -7.33
C ALA A 5 -25.32 31.88 -7.74
N ASN A 6 -25.81 32.83 -8.55
CA ASN A 6 -27.22 32.87 -8.97
C ASN A 6 -27.48 31.98 -10.18
N THR A 7 -26.52 31.92 -11.10
CA THR A 7 -26.69 31.25 -12.40
C THR A 7 -25.96 29.92 -12.49
N GLY A 8 -25.00 29.65 -11.60
CA GLY A 8 -24.12 28.48 -11.63
C GLY A 8 -23.19 28.45 -12.84
N ARG A 9 -23.08 29.55 -13.60
CA ARG A 9 -22.24 29.64 -14.80
C ARG A 9 -20.85 30.14 -14.47
N VAL A 10 -19.88 29.74 -15.29
CA VAL A 10 -18.50 30.22 -15.16
C VAL A 10 -18.44 31.69 -15.49
N ILE A 11 -17.79 32.47 -14.62
CA ILE A 11 -17.53 33.88 -14.86
C ILE A 11 -16.29 34.00 -15.75
N THR A 12 -16.48 34.26 -17.03
CA THR A 12 -15.40 34.26 -18.03
C THR A 12 -14.83 35.64 -18.34
N SER A 13 -15.44 36.72 -17.83
CA SER A 13 -15.03 38.10 -18.07
C SER A 13 -15.12 38.93 -16.79
N GLY A 14 -14.47 40.10 -16.77
CA GLY A 14 -14.47 40.99 -15.60
C GLY A 14 -13.23 40.79 -14.71
N PRO A 15 -12.96 41.72 -13.77
CA PRO A 15 -11.81 41.65 -12.87
C PRO A 15 -11.76 40.36 -12.04
N GLU A 16 -12.93 39.83 -11.66
CA GLU A 16 -13.10 38.60 -10.88
C GLU A 16 -12.64 37.35 -11.65
N SER A 17 -12.80 37.33 -12.97
CA SER A 17 -12.39 36.21 -13.83
C SER A 17 -10.88 36.01 -13.92
N SER A 18 -10.10 37.00 -13.47
CA SER A 18 -8.64 37.04 -13.49
C SER A 18 -8.01 37.21 -12.10
N VAL A 19 -8.78 36.95 -11.03
CA VAL A 19 -8.31 37.12 -9.65
C VAL A 19 -7.17 36.14 -9.31
N LYS A 20 -6.28 36.57 -8.41
CA LYS A 20 -5.26 35.71 -7.82
C LYS A 20 -5.77 35.10 -6.51
N LEU A 21 -5.54 33.81 -6.35
CA LEU A 21 -5.93 33.02 -5.20
C LEU A 21 -4.68 32.47 -4.49
N HIS A 22 -4.74 32.36 -3.17
CA HIS A 22 -3.78 31.64 -2.36
C HIS A 22 -4.29 30.25 -2.00
N VAL A 23 -3.39 29.28 -2.10
CA VAL A 23 -3.60 27.93 -1.59
C VAL A 23 -3.26 27.91 -0.10
N VAL A 24 -4.17 27.40 0.71
CA VAL A 24 -4.00 27.22 2.15
C VAL A 24 -4.35 25.79 2.56
N VAL A 25 -3.89 25.37 3.73
CA VAL A 25 -4.25 24.07 4.32
C VAL A 25 -5.31 24.31 5.40
N LEU A 26 -6.38 23.51 5.38
CA LEU A 26 -7.46 23.57 6.36
C LEU A 26 -7.54 22.28 7.17
N GLU A 27 -8.16 22.35 8.35
CA GLU A 27 -8.48 21.18 9.18
C GLU A 27 -9.41 20.21 8.43
N GLY A 28 -9.16 18.91 8.53
CA GLY A 28 -9.91 17.90 7.78
C GLY A 28 -11.38 17.76 8.19
N ASP A 29 -11.71 18.17 9.40
CA ASP A 29 -13.03 18.24 10.03
C ASP A 29 -13.75 19.56 9.79
N PHE A 30 -13.19 20.45 8.94
CA PHE A 30 -13.93 21.59 8.42
C PHE A 30 -15.03 21.14 7.44
N SER A 31 -16.08 20.55 7.98
CA SER A 31 -17.36 20.28 7.34
C SER A 31 -18.38 21.27 7.88
N ASN A 32 -19.21 21.82 7.00
CA ASN A 32 -20.44 22.42 7.48
C ASN A 32 -21.40 21.25 7.62
N GLU A 33 -21.85 20.96 8.82
CA GLU A 33 -22.84 19.90 9.06
C GLU A 33 -24.16 20.19 8.34
N ASP A 34 -24.36 21.44 7.88
CA ASP A 34 -25.62 21.93 7.32
C ASP A 34 -25.50 22.71 5.99
N ASP A 35 -24.50 22.46 5.13
CA ASP A 35 -24.39 23.10 3.79
C ASP A 35 -24.51 24.65 3.76
N GLU A 36 -24.43 25.30 4.93
CA GLU A 36 -24.62 26.74 5.06
C GLU A 36 -23.38 27.50 4.59
N ASP A 37 -23.61 28.74 4.17
CA ASP A 37 -22.54 29.67 3.84
C ASP A 37 -21.66 29.93 5.06
N TRP A 38 -20.34 29.67 4.96
CA TRP A 38 -19.40 30.01 6.04
C TRP A 38 -18.94 31.47 5.95
N SER A 39 -18.67 32.07 7.11
CA SER A 39 -18.04 33.39 7.15
C SER A 39 -16.55 33.30 6.80
N GLN A 40 -15.96 34.40 6.34
CA GLN A 40 -14.52 34.47 6.09
C GLN A 40 -13.72 34.21 7.37
N GLU A 41 -14.18 34.71 8.52
CA GLU A 41 -13.55 34.47 9.83
C GLU A 41 -13.56 32.98 10.20
N THR A 42 -14.68 32.29 9.95
CA THR A 42 -14.79 30.85 10.13
C THR A 42 -13.82 30.11 9.22
N PHE A 43 -13.66 30.51 7.96
CA PHE A 43 -12.68 29.90 7.07
C PHE A 43 -11.24 30.12 7.58
N GLU A 44 -10.92 31.34 8.00
CA GLU A 44 -9.58 31.71 8.46
C GLU A 44 -9.19 31.02 9.77
N SER A 45 -10.14 30.77 10.67
CA SER A 45 -9.89 30.06 11.93
C SER A 45 -9.53 28.58 11.75
N HIS A 46 -9.92 27.97 10.62
CA HIS A 46 -9.61 26.58 10.29
C HIS A 46 -8.30 26.43 9.48
N ILE A 47 -7.58 27.51 9.20
CA ILE A 47 -6.29 27.44 8.50
C ILE A 47 -5.23 26.83 9.42
N VAL A 48 -4.67 25.70 8.98
CA VAL A 48 -3.63 24.96 9.71
C VAL A 48 -2.27 25.56 9.42
N LYS A 49 -1.55 25.91 10.49
CA LYS A 49 -0.14 26.30 10.43
C LYS A 49 0.77 25.11 10.71
N GLU A 50 2.02 25.22 10.30
CA GLU A 50 3.06 24.27 10.66
C GLU A 50 3.26 24.17 12.18
N ARG A 51 3.82 23.03 12.61
CA ARG A 51 4.23 22.86 14.00
C ARG A 51 5.42 23.76 14.32
N GLU A 52 5.51 24.18 15.58
CA GLU A 52 6.62 25.00 16.06
C GLU A 52 7.98 24.37 15.71
N GLY A 53 8.86 25.16 15.09
CA GLY A 53 10.18 24.72 14.65
C GLY A 53 10.21 23.87 13.36
N LYS A 54 9.10 23.71 12.64
CA LYS A 54 9.04 23.03 11.33
C LYS A 54 9.05 24.02 10.16
N ARG A 55 9.33 23.49 8.97
CA ARG A 55 9.17 24.21 7.69
C ARG A 55 7.67 24.47 7.43
N PRO A 56 7.33 25.41 6.52
CA PRO A 56 5.95 25.63 6.12
C PRO A 56 5.25 24.31 5.76
N LEU A 57 4.02 24.13 6.21
CA LEU A 57 3.28 22.88 6.06
C LEU A 57 3.08 22.46 4.59
N LEU A 58 2.97 23.46 3.72
CA LEU A 58 2.76 23.32 2.28
C LEU A 58 3.81 24.15 1.52
N ASN A 59 4.44 23.52 0.53
CA ASN A 59 5.43 24.12 -0.38
C ASN A 59 5.00 23.93 -1.84
N GLY A 60 5.60 24.70 -2.74
CA GLY A 60 5.34 24.65 -4.19
C GLY A 60 4.62 25.88 -4.71
N GLU A 61 3.76 25.72 -5.70
CA GLU A 61 3.00 26.80 -6.33
C GLU A 61 1.75 27.17 -5.52
N LEU A 62 1.94 27.96 -4.45
CA LEU A 62 0.87 28.35 -3.51
C LEU A 62 -0.03 29.49 -4.01
N GLN A 63 0.09 29.88 -5.28
CA GLN A 63 -0.72 30.91 -5.89
C GLN A 63 -1.33 30.39 -7.19
N VAL A 64 -2.62 30.67 -7.39
CA VAL A 64 -3.35 30.33 -8.60
C VAL A 64 -3.89 31.61 -9.20
N ALA A 65 -3.53 31.92 -10.44
CA ALA A 65 -4.16 32.98 -11.20
C ALA A 65 -5.32 32.40 -12.02
N LEU A 66 -6.51 32.98 -11.89
CA LEU A 66 -7.61 32.63 -12.79
C LEU A 66 -7.36 33.24 -14.18
N LYS A 67 -7.79 32.52 -15.21
CA LYS A 67 -7.91 32.99 -16.58
C LYS A 67 -9.31 32.61 -17.05
N GLU A 68 -10.13 33.60 -17.39
CA GLU A 68 -11.52 33.40 -17.80
C GLU A 68 -12.31 32.56 -16.75
N GLY A 69 -12.06 32.81 -15.46
CA GLY A 69 -12.72 32.11 -14.35
C GLY A 69 -12.17 30.72 -14.05
N VAL A 70 -11.15 30.25 -14.78
CA VAL A 70 -10.55 28.93 -14.59
C VAL A 70 -9.10 29.09 -14.15
N GLY A 71 -8.73 28.40 -13.07
CA GLY A 71 -7.37 28.34 -12.55
C GLY A 71 -6.93 26.89 -12.43
N THR A 72 -5.66 26.65 -12.69
CA THR A 72 -5.03 25.34 -12.54
C THR A 72 -4.11 25.37 -11.33
N LEU A 73 -4.23 24.34 -10.49
CA LEU A 73 -3.35 24.17 -9.34
C LEU A 73 -2.02 23.56 -9.82
N GLY A 74 -0.91 24.19 -9.45
CA GLY A 74 0.44 23.69 -9.76
C GLY A 74 0.89 22.56 -8.84
N GLU A 75 2.20 22.28 -8.87
CA GLU A 75 2.80 21.29 -7.99
C GLU A 75 2.81 21.76 -6.53
N LEU A 76 2.30 20.90 -5.64
CA LEU A 76 2.23 21.13 -4.21
C LEU A 76 2.89 19.98 -3.45
N THR A 77 3.61 20.31 -2.39
CA THR A 77 4.26 19.32 -1.51
C THR A 77 3.94 19.61 -0.06
N PHE A 78 3.36 18.65 0.64
CA PHE A 78 3.24 18.70 2.10
C PHE A 78 4.57 18.33 2.75
N THR A 79 4.98 19.09 3.76
CA THR A 79 6.24 18.87 4.48
C THR A 79 6.06 18.05 5.77
N ASP A 80 4.81 17.85 6.20
CA ASP A 80 4.43 17.05 7.35
C ASP A 80 3.21 16.17 7.02
N ASN A 81 3.03 15.10 7.78
CA ASN A 81 1.88 14.21 7.63
C ASN A 81 0.67 14.74 8.40
N SER A 82 -0.52 14.21 8.16
CA SER A 82 -1.74 14.63 8.85
C SER A 82 -1.99 13.91 10.17
N SER A 83 -1.13 13.00 10.64
CA SER A 83 -1.46 12.17 11.82
C SER A 83 -1.42 12.93 13.15
N TRP A 84 -0.80 14.11 13.20
CA TRP A 84 -0.68 14.93 14.41
C TRP A 84 -1.88 15.83 14.67
N ILE A 85 -2.74 16.07 13.66
CA ILE A 85 -3.97 16.86 13.82
C ILE A 85 -5.12 15.96 14.27
N ARG A 86 -6.09 16.54 15.00
CA ARG A 86 -7.23 15.84 15.58
C ARG A 86 -8.01 15.00 14.56
N SER A 87 -8.32 15.59 13.40
CA SER A 87 -9.08 14.93 12.32
C SER A 87 -8.26 13.92 11.50
N ARG A 88 -6.95 13.85 11.71
CA ARG A 88 -6.00 13.02 10.95
C ARG A 88 -6.01 13.24 9.43
N LYS A 89 -6.62 14.33 8.98
CA LYS A 89 -6.83 14.68 7.58
C LYS A 89 -6.61 16.18 7.40
N PHE A 90 -6.28 16.57 6.19
CA PHE A 90 -6.23 17.95 5.74
C PHE A 90 -7.24 18.17 4.61
N LYS A 91 -7.57 19.43 4.37
CA LYS A 91 -8.22 19.90 3.15
C LYS A 91 -7.33 20.98 2.51
N LEU A 92 -7.41 21.15 1.20
CA LEU A 92 -6.89 22.35 0.55
C LEU A 92 -7.98 23.40 0.47
N GLY A 93 -7.62 24.63 0.81
CA GLY A 93 -8.46 25.81 0.67
C GLY A 93 -7.90 26.76 -0.40
N LEU A 94 -8.79 27.48 -1.07
CA LEU A 94 -8.43 28.61 -1.93
C LEU A 94 -9.11 29.87 -1.40
N LYS A 95 -8.35 30.94 -1.19
CA LYS A 95 -8.88 32.26 -0.83
C LYS A 95 -8.30 33.35 -1.71
N VAL A 96 -9.00 34.46 -1.85
CA VAL A 96 -8.53 35.61 -2.63
C VAL A 96 -7.25 36.18 -2.02
N ALA A 97 -6.28 36.54 -2.87
CA ALA A 97 -5.07 37.21 -2.45
C ALA A 97 -5.34 38.65 -2.01
N SER A 98 -4.73 39.08 -0.90
CA SER A 98 -4.87 40.44 -0.39
C SER A 98 -4.50 41.47 -1.47
N GLY A 99 -5.32 42.51 -1.62
CA GLY A 99 -5.15 43.54 -2.64
C GLY A 99 -5.59 43.15 -4.06
N SER A 100 -6.24 41.99 -4.23
CA SER A 100 -6.85 41.58 -5.51
C SER A 100 -8.38 41.71 -5.43
N CYS A 101 -8.99 42.32 -6.45
CA CYS A 101 -10.44 42.38 -6.64
C CYS A 101 -11.21 43.09 -5.50
N GLU A 102 -10.89 44.36 -5.23
CA GLU A 102 -11.64 45.18 -4.28
C GLU A 102 -13.10 45.39 -4.75
N GLY A 103 -14.06 45.17 -3.85
CA GLY A 103 -15.49 45.41 -4.10
C GLY A 103 -16.35 44.18 -4.39
N PHE A 104 -15.75 42.99 -4.55
CA PHE A 104 -16.49 41.74 -4.77
C PHE A 104 -16.20 40.70 -3.69
N ARG A 105 -17.25 40.03 -3.17
CA ARG A 105 -17.11 38.88 -2.26
C ARG A 105 -17.05 37.59 -3.08
N ILE A 106 -15.83 37.08 -3.29
CA ILE A 106 -15.60 35.73 -3.83
C ILE A 106 -15.50 34.78 -2.66
N ARG A 107 -16.35 33.74 -2.63
CA ARG A 107 -16.33 32.71 -1.59
C ARG A 107 -15.09 31.84 -1.73
N GLU A 108 -14.51 31.46 -0.60
CA GLU A 108 -13.39 30.53 -0.57
C GLU A 108 -13.82 29.16 -1.11
N ALA A 109 -12.88 28.40 -1.68
CA ALA A 109 -13.12 27.02 -2.06
C ALA A 109 -12.41 26.08 -1.08
N LYS A 110 -12.94 24.87 -0.93
CA LYS A 110 -12.29 23.79 -0.18
C LYS A 110 -12.41 22.46 -0.92
N THR A 111 -11.44 21.58 -0.74
CA THR A 111 -11.51 20.19 -1.21
C THR A 111 -12.20 19.29 -0.19
N ASP A 112 -12.44 18.05 -0.60
CA ASP A 112 -12.68 16.95 0.33
C ASP A 112 -11.45 16.70 1.22
N ALA A 113 -11.69 16.08 2.37
CA ALA A 113 -10.65 15.78 3.34
C ALA A 113 -9.84 14.57 2.90
N PHE A 114 -8.51 14.68 2.94
CA PHE A 114 -7.59 13.60 2.59
C PHE A 114 -6.49 13.41 3.64
N THR A 115 -5.98 12.19 3.73
CA THR A 115 -4.87 11.86 4.64
C THR A 115 -3.55 12.11 3.93
N VAL A 116 -2.67 12.90 4.56
CA VAL A 116 -1.29 13.06 4.12
C VAL A 116 -0.44 12.10 4.94
N LYS A 117 0.19 11.13 4.28
CA LYS A 117 1.04 10.15 4.95
C LYS A 117 2.49 10.57 4.87
N ASP A 118 3.25 10.18 5.88
CA ASP A 118 4.70 10.33 5.87
C ASP A 118 5.31 9.47 4.76
N HIS A 119 6.30 10.01 4.04
CA HIS A 119 6.97 9.31 2.95
C HIS A 119 7.60 7.97 3.39
N ARG A 120 7.96 7.83 4.68
CA ARG A 120 8.42 6.56 5.26
C ARG A 120 7.39 5.43 5.04
N GLY A 121 6.09 5.75 5.04
CA GLY A 121 5.01 4.79 4.83
C GLY A 121 5.01 4.16 3.44
N GLU A 122 5.43 4.89 2.40
CA GLU A 122 5.53 4.36 1.03
C GLU A 122 6.67 3.36 0.90
N LEU A 123 7.86 3.69 1.44
CA LEU A 123 8.99 2.78 1.43
C LEU A 123 8.67 1.46 2.13
N TYR A 124 7.91 1.48 3.23
CA TYR A 124 7.57 0.31 4.02
C TYR A 124 6.24 -0.38 3.66
N LYS A 125 5.59 0.04 2.57
CA LYS A 125 4.30 -0.49 2.14
C LYS A 125 4.37 -2.00 1.86
N LYS A 126 3.38 -2.75 2.32
CA LYS A 126 3.21 -4.17 1.96
C LYS A 126 2.66 -4.27 0.54
N HIS A 127 3.13 -5.23 -0.24
CA HIS A 127 2.67 -5.44 -1.61
C HIS A 127 1.46 -6.39 -1.62
N TYR A 128 0.44 -6.09 -2.44
CA TYR A 128 -0.74 -6.95 -2.62
C TYR A 128 -1.08 -7.04 -4.12
N PRO A 129 -0.96 -8.23 -4.75
CA PRO A 129 -0.27 -9.40 -4.22
C PRO A 129 1.25 -9.14 -4.07
N PRO A 130 1.93 -9.84 -3.16
CA PRO A 130 3.38 -9.82 -3.11
C PRO A 130 3.99 -10.54 -4.32
N ALA A 131 5.20 -10.17 -4.72
CA ALA A 131 5.98 -10.87 -5.74
C ALA A 131 6.95 -11.88 -5.11
N LEU A 132 7.27 -12.96 -5.82
CA LEU A 132 8.20 -14.01 -5.33
C LEU A 132 9.58 -13.44 -4.95
N THR A 133 10.05 -12.46 -5.73
CA THR A 133 11.34 -11.80 -5.58
C THR A 133 11.32 -10.67 -4.56
N ASP A 134 10.17 -10.30 -4.01
CA ASP A 134 10.11 -9.32 -2.95
C ASP A 134 10.87 -9.83 -1.72
N GLU A 135 11.51 -8.92 -1.00
CA GLU A 135 12.08 -9.23 0.30
C GLU A 135 10.98 -9.69 1.27
N VAL A 136 11.30 -10.64 2.15
CA VAL A 136 10.34 -11.29 3.05
C VAL A 136 9.61 -10.31 3.98
N TRP A 137 10.22 -9.16 4.28
CA TRP A 137 9.57 -8.11 5.07
C TRP A 137 8.41 -7.44 4.33
N ARG A 138 8.22 -7.62 3.03
CA ARG A 138 7.02 -7.14 2.30
C ARG A 138 5.76 -7.92 2.67
N LEU A 139 5.89 -9.05 3.37
CA LEU A 139 4.76 -9.76 3.94
C LEU A 139 4.15 -9.01 5.12
N GLU A 140 2.89 -9.35 5.40
CA GLU A 140 2.19 -8.85 6.57
C GLU A 140 2.89 -9.33 7.84
N LYS A 141 2.77 -8.56 8.93
CA LYS A 141 3.30 -8.91 10.26
C LYS A 141 4.84 -8.99 10.39
N ILE A 142 5.58 -8.86 9.29
CA ILE A 142 7.05 -8.78 9.31
C ILE A 142 7.47 -7.33 9.05
N GLY A 143 8.03 -6.64 10.04
CA GLY A 143 8.58 -5.29 9.83
C GLY A 143 9.97 -5.32 9.18
N LYS A 144 10.28 -4.36 8.29
CA LYS A 144 11.65 -4.18 7.80
C LYS A 144 12.58 -3.93 8.99
N ASP A 145 13.73 -4.59 8.97
CA ASP A 145 14.74 -4.60 10.05
C ASP A 145 14.22 -5.00 11.45
N GLY A 146 13.00 -5.54 11.52
CA GLY A 146 12.39 -6.06 12.74
C GLY A 146 12.97 -7.40 13.18
N SER A 147 12.54 -7.86 14.35
CA SER A 147 13.01 -9.12 14.95
C SER A 147 12.77 -10.33 14.04
N PHE A 148 11.57 -10.47 13.46
CA PHE A 148 11.25 -11.56 12.53
C PHE A 148 12.08 -11.48 11.25
N HIS A 149 12.20 -10.30 10.65
CA HIS A 149 13.01 -10.11 9.44
C HIS A 149 14.47 -10.53 9.66
N LYS A 150 15.07 -10.09 10.77
CA LYS A 150 16.45 -10.46 11.12
C LYS A 150 16.62 -11.97 11.35
N ARG A 151 15.66 -12.62 12.03
CA ARG A 151 15.69 -14.07 12.26
C ARG A 151 15.56 -14.87 10.97
N LEU A 152 14.60 -14.51 10.11
CA LEU A 152 14.39 -15.13 8.81
C LEU A 152 15.65 -15.00 7.93
N ASN A 153 16.22 -13.80 7.83
CA ASN A 153 17.46 -13.57 7.07
C ASN A 153 18.62 -14.40 7.62
N LYS A 154 18.77 -14.51 8.95
CA LYS A 154 19.81 -15.35 9.56
C LYS A 154 19.64 -16.84 9.23
N SER A 155 18.41 -17.27 8.94
CA SER A 155 18.08 -18.63 8.50
C SER A 155 18.08 -18.82 6.98
N GLY A 156 18.53 -17.82 6.21
CA GLY A 156 18.60 -17.87 4.74
C GLY A 156 17.27 -17.59 4.04
N ILE A 157 16.26 -17.08 4.75
CA ILE A 157 14.95 -16.74 4.19
C ILE A 157 14.93 -15.24 3.90
N HIS A 158 15.26 -14.87 2.66
CA HIS A 158 15.41 -13.48 2.24
C HIS A 158 14.22 -12.99 1.42
N THR A 159 13.66 -13.87 0.60
CA THR A 159 12.58 -13.55 -0.33
C THR A 159 11.27 -14.23 0.07
N ILE A 160 10.17 -13.81 -0.57
CA ILE A 160 8.86 -14.46 -0.41
C ILE A 160 8.87 -15.88 -0.99
N GLU A 161 9.61 -16.13 -2.07
CA GLU A 161 9.84 -17.47 -2.60
C GLU A 161 10.52 -18.38 -1.58
N ASP A 162 11.59 -17.91 -0.92
CA ASP A 162 12.27 -18.67 0.14
C ASP A 162 11.30 -18.97 1.29
N PHE A 163 10.53 -17.97 1.71
CA PHE A 163 9.57 -18.13 2.81
C PHE A 163 8.53 -19.20 2.48
N LEU A 164 7.92 -19.13 1.29
CA LEU A 164 6.94 -20.12 0.85
C LEU A 164 7.52 -21.53 0.78
N ARG A 165 8.75 -21.69 0.25
CA ARG A 165 9.44 -22.99 0.22
C ARG A 165 9.68 -23.56 1.62
N TYR A 166 10.07 -22.72 2.58
CA TYR A 166 10.25 -23.13 3.96
C TYR A 166 8.93 -23.54 4.62
N VAL A 167 7.86 -22.76 4.39
CA VAL A 167 6.50 -23.08 4.89
C VAL A 167 5.99 -24.40 4.31
N VAL A 168 6.22 -24.66 3.02
CA VAL A 168 5.79 -25.89 2.34
C VAL A 168 6.58 -27.11 2.82
N ARG A 169 7.90 -26.98 3.01
CA ARG A 169 8.76 -28.07 3.49
C ARG A 169 8.52 -28.42 4.94
N ASP A 170 8.52 -27.41 5.81
CA ASP A 170 8.36 -27.59 7.24
C ASP A 170 7.80 -26.31 7.91
N PRO A 171 6.47 -26.21 8.05
CA PRO A 171 5.84 -25.05 8.68
C PRO A 171 6.21 -24.94 10.17
N THR A 172 6.49 -26.07 10.84
CA THR A 172 6.85 -26.10 12.26
C THR A 172 8.24 -25.53 12.48
N LYS A 173 9.20 -25.85 11.62
CA LYS A 173 10.55 -25.27 11.65
C LYS A 173 10.51 -23.78 11.31
N THR A 174 9.67 -23.37 10.37
CA THR A 174 9.48 -21.95 10.04
C THR A 174 8.92 -21.17 11.23
N LEU A 175 7.93 -21.73 11.94
CA LEU A 175 7.41 -21.18 13.19
C LEU A 175 8.50 -21.09 14.28
N LYS A 176 9.34 -22.11 14.42
CA LYS A 176 10.47 -22.10 15.38
C LYS A 176 11.48 -20.99 15.08
N ILE A 177 11.76 -20.69 13.81
CA ILE A 177 12.64 -19.57 13.40
C ILE A 177 12.04 -18.23 13.85
N LEU A 178 10.74 -18.05 13.69
CA LEU A 178 10.03 -16.84 14.12
C LEU A 178 9.96 -16.74 15.65
N GLY A 179 9.89 -17.88 16.35
CA GLY A 179 9.93 -17.98 17.81
C GLY A 179 8.62 -17.53 18.49
N SER A 180 8.65 -17.41 19.82
CA SER A 180 7.45 -17.13 20.65
C SER A 180 6.76 -15.78 20.40
N GLY A 181 7.34 -14.90 19.59
CA GLY A 181 6.75 -13.60 19.28
C GLY A 181 5.58 -13.67 18.29
N ILE A 182 5.39 -14.79 17.59
CA ILE A 182 4.30 -14.96 16.63
C ILE A 182 3.15 -15.75 17.27
N SER A 183 1.94 -15.18 17.25
CA SER A 183 0.73 -15.90 17.63
C SER A 183 0.16 -16.69 16.46
N ASN A 184 -0.68 -17.70 16.71
CA ASN A 184 -1.33 -18.48 15.65
C ASN A 184 -2.06 -17.59 14.64
N LYS A 185 -2.86 -16.63 15.14
CA LYS A 185 -3.56 -15.66 14.28
C LYS A 185 -2.60 -14.84 13.41
N MET A 186 -1.44 -14.48 13.95
CA MET A 186 -0.44 -13.70 13.21
C MET A 186 0.26 -14.55 12.15
N TRP A 187 0.53 -15.82 12.46
CA TRP A 187 1.04 -16.81 11.53
C TRP A 187 0.08 -17.07 10.38
N ASP A 188 -1.22 -17.26 10.67
CA ASP A 188 -2.23 -17.54 9.65
C ASP A 188 -2.31 -16.39 8.65
N VAL A 189 -2.40 -15.14 9.12
CA VAL A 189 -2.42 -13.95 8.27
C VAL A 189 -1.14 -13.82 7.42
N LEU A 190 0.02 -14.10 8.02
CA LEU A 190 1.31 -14.09 7.30
C LEU A 190 1.33 -15.12 6.17
N VAL A 191 0.91 -16.35 6.45
CA VAL A 191 0.90 -17.45 5.47
C VAL A 191 -0.16 -17.19 4.40
N GLU A 192 -1.37 -16.77 4.76
CA GLU A 192 -2.43 -16.41 3.81
C GLU A 192 -1.96 -15.31 2.86
N HIS A 193 -1.38 -14.23 3.38
CA HIS A 193 -0.86 -13.16 2.53
C HIS A 193 0.24 -13.65 1.59
N SER A 194 1.18 -14.47 2.07
CA SER A 194 2.24 -15.03 1.22
C SER A 194 1.69 -15.88 0.06
N LYS A 195 0.58 -16.60 0.28
CA LYS A 195 -0.07 -17.46 -0.71
C LYS A 195 -0.84 -16.69 -1.79
N THR A 196 -1.08 -15.39 -1.61
CA THR A 196 -1.67 -14.54 -2.67
C THR A 196 -0.69 -14.23 -3.80
N CYS A 197 0.59 -14.55 -3.62
CA CYS A 197 1.64 -14.37 -4.62
C CYS A 197 1.37 -15.17 -5.91
N VAL A 198 1.66 -14.55 -7.07
CA VAL A 198 1.55 -15.22 -8.37
C VAL A 198 2.79 -16.09 -8.62
N LEU A 199 2.57 -17.37 -8.91
CA LEU A 199 3.63 -18.33 -9.19
C LEU A 199 4.19 -18.15 -10.60
N SER A 200 5.51 -18.35 -10.76
CA SER A 200 6.21 -18.13 -12.04
C SER A 200 6.01 -19.24 -13.08
N GLY A 201 5.34 -20.34 -12.71
CA GLY A 201 5.21 -21.54 -13.55
C GLY A 201 6.47 -22.41 -13.64
N LYS A 202 7.56 -22.02 -12.94
CA LYS A 202 8.77 -22.84 -12.86
C LYS A 202 8.48 -24.18 -12.18
N LEU A 203 8.98 -25.26 -12.77
CA LEU A 203 8.85 -26.62 -12.25
C LEU A 203 10.22 -27.18 -11.85
N TYR A 204 10.21 -28.03 -10.84
CA TYR A 204 11.38 -28.74 -10.32
C TYR A 204 11.10 -30.24 -10.38
N VAL A 205 12.07 -31.03 -10.84
CA VAL A 205 11.91 -32.48 -10.94
C VAL A 205 12.94 -33.15 -10.03
N TYR A 206 12.48 -34.06 -9.18
CA TYR A 206 13.31 -34.89 -8.33
C TYR A 206 13.21 -36.36 -8.76
N TYR A 207 14.36 -37.00 -8.95
CA TYR A 207 14.48 -38.42 -9.24
C TYR A 207 15.18 -39.10 -8.05
N PRO A 208 14.50 -39.98 -7.30
CA PRO A 208 15.15 -40.79 -6.27
C PRO A 208 16.12 -41.81 -6.91
N ASP A 209 17.14 -42.23 -6.15
CA ASP A 209 18.11 -43.24 -6.60
C ASP A 209 17.45 -44.59 -6.92
N GLU A 210 16.45 -44.98 -6.12
CA GLU A 210 15.59 -46.12 -6.35
C GLU A 210 14.14 -45.83 -5.92
N PRO A 211 13.12 -46.32 -6.66
CA PRO A 211 13.22 -47.11 -7.90
C PRO A 211 13.55 -46.27 -9.13
N ARG A 212 14.30 -46.87 -10.07
CA ARG A 212 14.58 -46.27 -11.39
C ARG A 212 13.26 -46.06 -12.15
N ASN A 213 13.16 -44.99 -12.94
CA ASN A 213 11.97 -44.59 -13.72
C ASN A 213 10.79 -44.03 -12.92
N VAL A 214 11.04 -43.56 -11.70
CA VAL A 214 10.08 -42.79 -10.91
C VAL A 214 10.67 -41.41 -10.65
N GLY A 215 9.85 -40.37 -10.74
CA GLY A 215 10.22 -39.01 -10.36
C GLY A 215 9.01 -38.22 -9.87
N ILE A 216 9.24 -37.09 -9.22
CA ILE A 216 8.17 -36.19 -8.79
C ILE A 216 8.46 -34.78 -9.24
N ILE A 217 7.41 -34.06 -9.64
CA ILE A 217 7.46 -32.67 -10.07
C ILE A 217 6.87 -31.80 -8.98
N PHE A 218 7.56 -30.72 -8.67
CA PHE A 218 7.12 -29.65 -7.79
C PHE A 218 6.95 -28.34 -8.55
N ASN A 219 6.09 -27.48 -8.05
CA ASN A 219 6.04 -26.09 -8.50
C ASN A 219 7.18 -25.25 -7.89
N ASN A 220 7.19 -23.95 -8.23
CA ASN A 220 8.20 -22.98 -7.80
C ASN A 220 8.38 -22.86 -6.27
N ILE A 221 7.33 -23.14 -5.49
CA ILE A 221 7.35 -23.11 -4.02
C ILE A 221 7.49 -24.51 -3.39
N TYR A 222 7.88 -25.49 -4.20
CA TYR A 222 8.08 -26.89 -3.80
C TYR A 222 6.81 -27.64 -3.39
N VAL A 223 5.62 -27.20 -3.82
CA VAL A 223 4.40 -28.01 -3.65
C VAL A 223 4.40 -29.10 -4.72
N PHE A 224 4.20 -30.35 -4.27
CA PHE A 224 4.07 -31.50 -5.16
C PHE A 224 2.92 -31.30 -6.16
N SER A 225 3.16 -31.63 -7.42
CA SER A 225 2.21 -31.42 -8.51
C SER A 225 1.95 -32.69 -9.33
N VAL A 226 3.00 -33.45 -9.68
CA VAL A 226 2.88 -34.59 -10.60
C VAL A 226 3.82 -35.72 -10.21
N LEU A 227 3.33 -36.96 -10.25
CA LEU A 227 4.14 -38.18 -10.17
C LEU A 227 4.48 -38.63 -11.60
N ILE A 228 5.76 -38.91 -11.83
CA ILE A 228 6.26 -39.58 -13.03
C ILE A 228 6.49 -41.05 -12.67
N ALA A 229 5.82 -41.97 -13.33
CA ALA A 229 5.99 -43.40 -13.11
C ALA A 229 5.89 -44.15 -14.44
N GLY A 230 6.95 -44.91 -14.80
CA GLY A 230 6.93 -45.73 -16.02
C GLY A 230 6.72 -44.93 -17.31
N GLY A 231 7.15 -43.67 -17.35
CA GLY A 231 6.96 -42.76 -18.49
C GLY A 231 5.59 -42.07 -18.55
N GLN A 232 4.71 -42.30 -17.57
CA GLN A 232 3.41 -41.63 -17.46
C GLN A 232 3.43 -40.52 -16.40
N TYR A 233 2.57 -39.53 -16.58
CA TYR A 233 2.38 -38.39 -15.68
C TYR A 233 1.03 -38.51 -14.98
N HIS A 234 1.05 -38.54 -13.65
CA HIS A 234 -0.15 -38.63 -12.82
C HIS A 234 -0.28 -37.35 -11.97
N SER A 235 -1.39 -36.62 -12.14
CA SER A 235 -1.70 -35.45 -11.31
C SER A 235 -2.10 -35.89 -9.89
N VAL A 236 -1.96 -34.98 -8.92
CA VAL A 236 -2.34 -35.22 -7.51
C VAL A 236 -3.74 -35.83 -7.37
N ASP A 237 -4.72 -35.32 -8.14
CA ASP A 237 -6.12 -35.74 -8.06
C ASP A 237 -6.37 -37.14 -8.64
N SER A 238 -5.44 -37.65 -9.46
CA SER A 238 -5.54 -38.96 -10.09
C SER A 238 -4.86 -40.09 -9.31
N LEU A 239 -4.18 -39.76 -8.21
CA LEU A 239 -3.42 -40.75 -7.43
C LEU A 239 -4.33 -41.61 -6.55
N SER A 240 -4.09 -42.92 -6.58
CA SER A 240 -4.64 -43.86 -5.59
C SER A 240 -4.06 -43.63 -4.20
N GLU A 241 -4.75 -44.08 -3.15
CA GLU A 241 -4.27 -43.95 -1.76
C GLU A 241 -2.88 -44.57 -1.53
N THR A 242 -2.60 -45.72 -2.15
CA THR A 242 -1.26 -46.35 -2.09
C THR A 242 -0.20 -45.49 -2.77
N GLN A 243 -0.52 -44.86 -3.90
CA GLN A 243 0.41 -43.94 -4.58
C GLN A 243 0.63 -42.66 -3.77
N LYS A 244 -0.38 -42.14 -3.07
CA LYS A 244 -0.23 -40.97 -2.20
C LYS A 244 0.79 -41.24 -1.08
N VAL A 245 0.68 -42.38 -0.39
CA VAL A 245 1.64 -42.76 0.68
C VAL A 245 3.07 -42.90 0.13
N PHE A 246 3.21 -43.46 -1.07
CA PHE A 246 4.50 -43.58 -1.74
C PHE A 246 5.07 -42.19 -2.12
N VAL A 247 4.24 -41.33 -2.72
CA VAL A 247 4.60 -39.95 -3.07
C VAL A 247 5.00 -39.16 -1.84
N ASP A 248 4.27 -39.26 -0.73
CA ASP A 248 4.61 -38.58 0.53
C ASP A 248 6.01 -38.96 1.03
N THR A 249 6.40 -40.22 0.83
CA THR A 249 7.74 -40.70 1.17
C THR A 249 8.80 -40.08 0.25
N LEU A 250 8.53 -39.97 -1.06
CA LEU A 250 9.43 -39.33 -2.01
C LEU A 250 9.54 -37.82 -1.79
N VAL A 251 8.44 -37.15 -1.48
CA VAL A 251 8.39 -35.72 -1.17
C VAL A 251 9.26 -35.42 0.05
N LYS A 252 9.16 -36.23 1.11
CA LYS A 252 10.03 -36.09 2.29
C LYS A 252 11.51 -36.25 1.93
N LYS A 253 11.87 -37.28 1.16
CA LYS A 253 13.25 -37.47 0.68
C LYS A 253 13.75 -36.28 -0.15
N ALA A 254 12.91 -35.75 -1.03
CA ALA A 254 13.24 -34.59 -1.85
C ALA A 254 13.44 -33.32 -1.00
N TYR A 255 12.68 -33.17 0.09
CA TYR A 255 12.85 -32.04 1.01
C TYR A 255 14.07 -32.17 1.91
N ASP A 256 14.59 -33.37 2.14
CA ASP A 256 15.79 -33.62 2.95
C ASP A 256 17.09 -33.56 2.12
N ASN A 257 16.99 -33.57 0.80
CA ASN A 257 18.10 -33.39 -0.15
C ASN A 257 18.59 -31.93 -0.18
#